data_AF-A0A7C7Z3X4-F1
#
_entry.id   AF-A0A7C7Z3X4-F1
#
_cell.length_a   1.000
_cell.length_b   1.000
_cell.length_c   1.000
_cell.angle_alpha   90.00
_cell.angle_beta   90.00
_cell.angle_gamma   90.00
#
_symmetry.space_group_name_H-M   'P 1'
#
loop_
_entity.id
_entity.type
_entity.pdbx_description
1 polymer ?
#
loop_
_entity_poly.entity_id
_entity_poly.type
_entity_poly.pdbx_seq_one_letter_code
_entity_poly.pdbx_strand_id
1 'polypeptide(L)'
;MVNEDDLKTWRDAGHVARRALEAIKDEIIPGASWNDVIESAERYIHRHGGKAAFPTTIGVNDIAAHYTTDHNEANPPGWESEMIFKKGDLVKLDIGVHVKGAVGDNALTLEVGNGNKHTDQIKASIEARDASIEKMHPGTPWHEVGAAAEQAQIDAGFAPISNLCGHQLETFNLHAGTSVPSFACGANNQSFKGEVTQGGIFAVEPFNTTGEQGLIENVAPRNSSNIWRITGNVSVKKALAKNKLKPLGATMARYLEERYHQLPFAERWAFPLLKKPFPNENEESLQSKWDALTKKLINIRFLETYNMLRCADGGLISQYEHTVWIAPGGAEILTIE
;
A
#
# COMPACT_ATOMS: atom_id res chain seq x y z
N MET A 1 12.24 -14.17 -10.21
CA MET A 1 11.23 -14.93 -10.96
C MET A 1 10.81 -16.11 -10.10
N VAL A 2 9.51 -16.37 -10.02
CA VAL A 2 8.90 -17.44 -9.25
C VAL A 2 8.43 -18.52 -10.22
N ASN A 3 8.84 -19.76 -9.97
CA ASN A 3 8.37 -20.92 -10.72
C ASN A 3 7.00 -21.35 -10.22
N GLU A 4 6.22 -22.03 -11.07
CA GLU A 4 4.87 -22.48 -10.73
C GLU A 4 4.83 -23.36 -9.47
N ASP A 5 5.82 -24.24 -9.29
CA ASP A 5 5.96 -25.11 -8.11
C ASP A 5 6.12 -24.33 -6.79
N ASP A 6 6.61 -23.08 -6.87
CA ASP A 6 6.86 -22.20 -5.73
C ASP A 6 5.69 -21.22 -5.48
N LEU A 7 4.62 -21.26 -6.29
CA LEU A 7 3.49 -20.32 -6.18
C LEU A 7 2.60 -20.58 -4.98
N LYS A 8 2.70 -21.72 -4.30
CA LYS A 8 1.76 -22.08 -3.23
C LYS A 8 1.61 -20.95 -2.20
N THR A 9 2.71 -20.39 -1.70
CA THR A 9 2.64 -19.32 -0.70
C THR A 9 2.12 -18.00 -1.26
N TRP A 10 2.33 -17.74 -2.55
CA TRP A 10 1.80 -16.56 -3.25
C TRP A 10 0.29 -16.66 -3.45
N ARG A 11 -0.21 -17.82 -3.88
CA ARG A 11 -1.65 -18.12 -3.96
C ARG A 11 -2.31 -18.09 -2.58
N ASP A 12 -1.69 -18.70 -1.57
CA ASP A 12 -2.19 -18.65 -0.18
C ASP A 12 -2.31 -17.19 0.30
N ALA A 13 -1.29 -16.35 0.04
CA ALA A 13 -1.32 -14.93 0.41
C ALA A 13 -2.41 -14.16 -0.35
N GLY A 14 -2.51 -14.36 -1.67
CA GLY A 14 -3.53 -13.73 -2.51
C GLY A 14 -4.97 -14.11 -2.11
N HIS A 15 -5.23 -15.37 -1.81
CA HIS A 15 -6.54 -15.83 -1.33
C HIS A 15 -6.91 -15.25 0.04
N VAL A 16 -5.94 -15.11 0.96
CA VAL A 16 -6.22 -14.45 2.25
C VAL A 16 -6.47 -12.96 2.05
N ALA A 17 -5.69 -12.28 1.21
CA ALA A 17 -5.84 -10.86 0.91
C ALA A 17 -7.21 -10.57 0.29
N ARG A 18 -7.62 -11.36 -0.72
CA ARG A 18 -8.93 -11.20 -1.36
C ARG A 18 -10.09 -11.45 -0.40
N ARG A 19 -10.04 -12.54 0.38
CA ARG A 19 -11.08 -12.83 1.38
C ARG A 19 -11.17 -11.76 2.48
N ALA A 20 -10.04 -11.18 2.88
CA ALA A 20 -10.03 -10.05 3.80
C ALA A 20 -10.74 -8.83 3.17
N LEU A 21 -10.38 -8.46 1.94
CA LEU A 21 -11.01 -7.35 1.23
C LEU A 21 -12.54 -7.52 1.10
N GLU A 22 -12.98 -8.72 0.71
CA GLU A 22 -14.40 -9.04 0.54
C GLU A 22 -15.17 -9.09 1.86
N ALA A 23 -14.54 -9.55 2.95
CA ALA A 23 -15.17 -9.56 4.27
C ALA A 23 -15.30 -8.15 4.86
N ILE A 24 -14.32 -7.27 4.60
CA ILE A 24 -14.22 -5.96 5.26
C ILE A 24 -14.97 -4.87 4.52
N LYS A 25 -15.14 -4.98 3.19
CA LYS A 25 -15.86 -3.95 2.41
C LYS A 25 -17.27 -3.67 2.94
N ASP A 26 -17.94 -4.68 3.50
CA ASP A 26 -19.30 -4.58 4.04
C ASP A 26 -19.34 -3.90 5.43
N GLU A 27 -18.19 -3.72 6.09
CA GLU A 27 -18.06 -2.94 7.33
C GLU A 27 -17.96 -1.42 7.05
N ILE A 28 -17.70 -1.02 5.80
CA ILE A 28 -17.56 0.38 5.39
C ILE A 28 -18.96 0.99 5.15
N ILE A 29 -19.64 1.30 6.25
CA ILE A 29 -21.00 1.84 6.27
C ILE A 29 -21.07 3.24 6.90
N PRO A 30 -22.13 4.05 6.63
CA PRO A 30 -22.28 5.34 7.28
C PRO A 30 -22.22 5.21 8.81
N GLY A 31 -21.36 6.02 9.45
CA GLY A 31 -21.19 6.02 10.90
C GLY A 31 -20.11 5.06 11.44
N ALA A 32 -19.53 4.19 10.60
CA ALA A 32 -18.44 3.32 11.03
C ALA A 32 -17.11 4.10 11.14
N SER A 33 -16.28 3.73 12.12
CA SER A 33 -14.94 4.30 12.34
C SER A 33 -13.93 3.74 11.34
N TRP A 34 -13.04 4.59 10.82
CA TRP A 34 -11.93 4.15 9.97
C TRP A 34 -11.00 3.20 10.75
N ASN A 35 -10.75 3.49 12.03
CA ASN A 35 -9.90 2.66 12.89
C ASN A 35 -10.47 1.25 13.06
N ASP A 36 -11.78 1.14 13.32
CA ASP A 36 -12.44 -0.15 13.53
C ASP A 36 -12.31 -1.05 12.30
N VAL A 37 -12.46 -0.48 11.10
CA VAL A 37 -12.29 -1.19 9.81
C VAL A 37 -10.84 -1.62 9.60
N ILE A 38 -9.86 -0.73 9.84
CA ILE A 38 -8.42 -1.07 9.75
C ILE A 38 -8.08 -2.23 10.68
N GLU A 39 -8.49 -2.15 11.94
CA GLU A 39 -8.19 -3.22 12.89
C GLU A 39 -8.95 -4.52 12.56
N SER A 40 -10.18 -4.42 12.06
CA SER A 40 -10.97 -5.58 11.67
C SER A 40 -10.29 -6.34 10.54
N ALA A 41 -9.80 -5.64 9.50
CA ALA A 41 -9.05 -6.22 8.40
C ALA A 41 -7.82 -6.99 8.88
N GLU A 42 -7.03 -6.38 9.76
CA GLU A 42 -5.79 -7.01 10.22
C GLU A 42 -6.03 -8.18 11.17
N ARG A 43 -7.07 -8.11 11.99
CA ARG A 43 -7.55 -9.26 12.76
C ARG A 43 -8.02 -10.38 11.84
N TYR A 44 -8.72 -10.05 10.76
CA TYR A 44 -9.16 -11.02 9.76
C TYR A 44 -7.96 -11.71 9.12
N ILE A 45 -6.97 -10.96 8.63
CA ILE A 45 -5.74 -11.49 8.03
C ILE A 45 -5.07 -12.49 8.99
N HIS A 46 -4.89 -12.09 10.25
CA HIS A 46 -4.23 -12.94 11.24
C HIS A 46 -5.00 -14.24 11.51
N ARG A 47 -6.32 -14.16 11.65
CA ARG A 47 -7.19 -15.33 11.90
C ARG A 47 -7.20 -16.32 10.75
N HIS A 48 -6.96 -15.87 9.52
CA HIS A 48 -6.99 -16.69 8.31
C HIS A 48 -5.60 -17.16 7.85
N GLY A 49 -4.60 -17.09 8.72
CA GLY A 49 -3.27 -17.70 8.49
C GLY A 49 -2.29 -16.80 7.74
N GLY A 50 -2.65 -15.54 7.48
CA GLY A 50 -1.75 -14.53 6.93
C GLY A 50 -1.11 -13.66 8.01
N LYS A 51 -0.23 -12.78 7.54
CA LYS A 51 0.24 -11.59 8.27
C LYS A 51 0.09 -10.39 7.34
N ALA A 52 -0.16 -9.21 7.87
CA ALA A 52 -0.26 -8.02 7.03
C ALA A 52 1.09 -7.72 6.36
N ALA A 53 1.12 -7.62 5.03
CA ALA A 53 2.33 -7.27 4.26
C ALA A 53 2.66 -5.79 4.35
N PHE A 54 1.65 -4.98 4.59
CA PHE A 54 1.71 -3.58 4.97
C PHE A 54 0.45 -3.27 5.80
N PRO A 55 0.39 -2.17 6.56
CA PRO A 55 -0.79 -1.82 7.35
C PRO A 55 -1.99 -1.61 6.45
N THR A 56 -3.17 -2.11 6.83
CA THR A 56 -4.39 -1.82 6.07
C THR A 56 -4.55 -0.31 5.94
N THR A 57 -4.75 0.17 4.72
CA THR A 57 -4.91 1.60 4.45
C THR A 57 -6.32 1.94 3.99
N ILE A 58 -6.77 3.14 4.37
CA ILE A 58 -8.04 3.72 3.95
C ILE A 58 -7.76 5.04 3.26
N GLY A 59 -8.19 5.19 2.01
CA GLY A 59 -8.18 6.47 1.30
C GLY A 59 -9.60 6.98 1.08
N VAL A 60 -9.99 8.04 1.77
CA VAL A 60 -11.32 8.65 1.58
C VAL A 60 -11.24 9.85 0.63
N ASN A 61 -12.12 9.88 -0.37
CA ASN A 61 -12.28 10.97 -1.32
C ASN A 61 -10.97 11.28 -2.07
N ASP A 62 -10.36 12.45 -1.84
CA ASP A 62 -9.14 12.91 -2.48
C ASP A 62 -7.85 12.29 -1.90
N ILE A 63 -7.92 11.63 -0.74
CA ILE A 63 -6.80 10.87 -0.18
C ILE A 63 -6.57 9.65 -1.09
N ALA A 64 -5.40 9.56 -1.71
CA ALA A 64 -5.05 8.50 -2.64
C ALA A 64 -4.65 7.20 -1.92
N ALA A 65 -3.69 7.29 -1.01
CA ALA A 65 -3.04 6.12 -0.40
C ALA A 65 -2.31 6.47 0.90
N HIS A 66 -1.81 5.42 1.57
CA HIS A 66 -0.91 5.47 2.72
C HIS A 66 -1.46 6.10 4.00
N TYR A 67 -2.77 6.10 4.20
CA TYR A 67 -3.36 6.48 5.48
C TYR A 67 -3.76 5.23 6.28
N THR A 68 -3.20 5.10 7.49
CA THR A 68 -3.64 4.18 8.54
C THR A 68 -3.66 4.96 9.85
N THR A 69 -4.45 4.52 10.82
CA THR A 69 -4.42 5.10 12.17
C THR A 69 -3.08 4.86 12.87
N ASP A 70 -2.67 5.81 13.70
CA ASP A 70 -1.60 5.65 14.69
C ASP A 70 -2.16 5.06 16.01
N HIS A 71 -1.30 4.87 17.01
CA HIS A 71 -1.73 4.29 18.29
C HIS A 71 -2.53 5.27 19.16
N ASN A 72 -2.58 6.56 18.79
CA ASN A 72 -3.39 7.58 19.46
C ASN A 72 -4.71 7.82 18.73
N GLU A 73 -4.95 7.14 17.61
CA GLU A 73 -6.08 7.38 16.71
C GLU A 73 -6.16 8.86 16.28
N ALA A 74 -5.00 9.47 16.03
CA ALA A 74 -4.96 10.85 15.58
C ALA A 74 -5.53 11.00 14.17
N ASN A 75 -6.24 12.10 13.95
CA ASN A 75 -6.73 12.45 12.63
C ASN A 75 -5.58 12.63 11.63
N PRO A 76 -5.81 12.32 10.34
CA PRO A 76 -4.86 12.65 9.28
C PRO A 76 -4.49 14.15 9.30
N PRO A 77 -3.25 14.53 8.97
CA PRO A 77 -2.88 15.94 8.87
C PRO A 77 -3.79 16.71 7.90
N GLY A 78 -4.37 17.82 8.39
CA GLY A 78 -5.32 18.63 7.63
C GLY A 78 -6.76 18.10 7.64
N TRP A 79 -7.04 17.01 8.36
CA TRP A 79 -8.39 16.45 8.50
C TRP A 79 -8.97 16.80 9.87
N GLU A 80 -9.96 17.70 9.90
CA GLU A 80 -10.57 18.17 11.15
C GLU A 80 -11.81 17.37 11.56
N SER A 81 -12.42 16.63 10.63
CA SER A 81 -13.58 15.80 10.91
C SER A 81 -13.20 14.56 11.71
N GLU A 82 -14.16 14.01 12.45
CA GLU A 82 -14.03 12.66 13.00
C GLU A 82 -13.77 11.66 11.86
N MET A 83 -12.96 10.63 12.13
CA MET A 83 -12.60 9.56 11.20
C MET A 83 -13.73 8.54 11.09
N ILE A 84 -14.88 9.03 10.64
CA ILE A 84 -16.13 8.28 10.51
C ILE A 84 -16.58 8.39 9.06
N PHE A 85 -16.97 7.27 8.47
CA PHE A 85 -17.48 7.21 7.10
C PHE A 85 -18.83 7.92 6.98
N LYS A 86 -18.97 8.78 5.97
CA LYS A 86 -20.19 9.52 5.65
C LYS A 86 -20.79 8.98 4.37
N LYS A 87 -22.13 9.01 4.28
CA LYS A 87 -22.84 8.60 3.07
C LYS A 87 -22.35 9.40 1.86
N GLY A 88 -21.93 8.71 0.81
CA GLY A 88 -21.40 9.28 -0.43
C GLY A 88 -19.87 9.46 -0.46
N ASP A 89 -19.16 9.14 0.63
CA ASP A 89 -17.70 9.08 0.60
C ASP A 89 -17.23 8.00 -0.39
N LEU A 90 -16.20 8.32 -1.17
CA LEU A 90 -15.52 7.39 -2.06
C LEU A 90 -14.32 6.79 -1.33
N VAL A 91 -14.43 5.53 -0.92
CA VAL A 91 -13.48 4.89 -0.01
C VAL A 91 -12.67 3.84 -0.74
N LYS A 92 -11.36 4.01 -0.70
CA LYS A 92 -10.36 3.01 -1.11
C LYS A 92 -9.97 2.20 0.11
N LEU A 93 -10.13 0.88 0.03
CA LEU A 93 -9.66 -0.08 1.01
C LEU A 93 -8.53 -0.88 0.39
N ASP A 94 -7.36 -0.82 1.01
CA ASP A 94 -6.13 -1.41 0.49
C ASP A 94 -5.52 -2.35 1.54
N ILE A 95 -5.33 -3.61 1.15
CA ILE A 95 -5.00 -4.72 2.02
C ILE A 95 -3.86 -5.56 1.42
N GLY A 96 -2.74 -5.56 2.13
CA GLY A 96 -1.61 -6.46 1.83
C GLY A 96 -1.53 -7.62 2.81
N VAL A 97 -1.33 -8.83 2.29
CA VAL A 97 -1.07 -10.03 3.09
C VAL A 97 0.22 -10.69 2.65
N HIS A 98 1.00 -11.21 3.59
CA HIS A 98 2.10 -12.09 3.29
C HIS A 98 2.00 -13.44 4.01
N VAL A 99 2.40 -14.49 3.30
CA VAL A 99 2.60 -15.85 3.83
C VAL A 99 4.05 -16.22 3.58
N LYS A 100 4.84 -16.32 4.66
CA LYS A 100 6.30 -16.57 4.60
C LYS A 100 7.07 -15.56 3.72
N GLY A 101 6.51 -14.37 3.53
CA GLY A 101 7.13 -13.28 2.76
C GLY A 101 6.61 -13.14 1.33
N ALA A 102 5.93 -14.14 0.78
CA ALA A 102 5.18 -14.02 -0.48
C ALA A 102 3.98 -13.10 -0.25
N VAL A 103 3.79 -12.08 -1.10
CA VAL A 103 2.82 -10.99 -0.91
C VAL A 103 1.62 -11.18 -1.84
N GLY A 104 0.41 -11.02 -1.29
CA GLY A 104 -0.81 -10.73 -2.01
C GLY A 104 -1.23 -9.31 -1.68
N ASP A 105 -1.17 -8.44 -2.68
CA ASP A 105 -1.52 -7.02 -2.67
C ASP A 105 -2.81 -6.80 -3.46
N ASN A 106 -3.79 -6.12 -2.85
CA ASN A 106 -5.05 -5.79 -3.49
C ASN A 106 -5.80 -4.64 -2.81
N ALA A 107 -6.56 -3.92 -3.63
CA ALA A 107 -7.38 -2.81 -3.21
C ALA A 107 -8.70 -2.78 -4.00
N LEU A 108 -9.72 -2.17 -3.38
CA LEU A 108 -10.95 -1.79 -4.07
C LEU A 108 -11.38 -0.39 -3.68
N THR A 109 -12.28 0.16 -4.49
CA THR A 109 -13.01 1.39 -4.16
C THR A 109 -14.52 1.13 -4.11
N LEU A 110 -15.18 1.71 -3.11
CA LEU A 110 -16.63 1.69 -2.96
C LEU A 110 -17.19 3.06 -2.56
N GLU A 111 -18.49 3.26 -2.81
CA GLU A 111 -19.23 4.41 -2.30
C GLU A 111 -20.00 4.04 -1.03
N VAL A 112 -19.76 4.78 0.06
CA VAL A 112 -20.43 4.56 1.34
C VAL A 112 -21.94 4.80 1.19
N GLY A 113 -22.72 3.74 1.45
CA GLY A 113 -24.18 3.79 1.36
C GLY A 113 -24.75 3.73 -0.06
N ASN A 114 -23.92 3.42 -1.07
CA ASN A 114 -24.32 3.06 -2.44
C ASN A 114 -25.29 4.07 -3.11
N GLY A 115 -24.90 5.33 -3.17
CA GLY A 115 -25.69 6.40 -3.80
C GLY A 115 -25.61 6.46 -5.33
N ASN A 116 -24.78 5.61 -5.95
CA ASN A 116 -24.48 5.59 -7.40
C ASN A 116 -23.91 6.92 -7.93
N LYS A 117 -23.20 7.69 -7.09
CA LYS A 117 -22.53 8.93 -7.49
C LYS A 117 -21.21 8.67 -8.19
N HIS A 118 -20.54 7.57 -7.83
CA HIS A 118 -19.18 7.26 -8.29
C HIS A 118 -19.10 6.00 -9.14
N THR A 119 -20.24 5.49 -9.63
CA THR A 119 -20.33 4.20 -10.34
C THR A 119 -19.41 4.14 -11.56
N ASP A 120 -19.44 5.16 -12.42
CA ASP A 120 -18.63 5.19 -13.64
C ASP A 120 -17.14 5.32 -13.32
N GLN A 121 -16.80 6.08 -12.26
CA GLN A 121 -15.42 6.24 -11.80
C GLN A 121 -14.83 4.92 -11.27
N ILE A 122 -15.59 4.22 -10.42
CA ILE A 122 -15.23 2.91 -9.89
C ILE A 122 -15.06 1.91 -11.02
N LYS A 123 -16.01 1.88 -11.97
CA LYS A 123 -15.96 1.03 -13.14
C LYS A 123 -14.72 1.32 -13.99
N ALA A 124 -14.38 2.58 -14.23
CA ALA A 124 -13.19 2.96 -14.98
C ALA A 124 -11.89 2.43 -14.35
N SER A 125 -11.76 2.44 -13.01
CA SER A 125 -10.58 1.86 -12.33
C SER A 125 -10.52 0.33 -12.45
N ILE A 126 -11.67 -0.34 -12.45
CA ILE A 126 -11.76 -1.79 -12.69
C ILE A 126 -11.33 -2.11 -14.13
N GLU A 127 -11.90 -1.42 -15.11
CA GLU A 127 -11.60 -1.64 -16.54
C GLU A 127 -10.14 -1.30 -16.87
N ALA A 128 -9.56 -0.27 -16.26
CA ALA A 128 -8.14 0.05 -16.40
C ALA A 128 -7.25 -1.08 -15.90
N ARG A 129 -7.57 -1.66 -14.73
CA ARG A 129 -6.81 -2.75 -14.14
C ARG A 129 -6.90 -3.98 -15.03
N ASP A 130 -8.09 -4.32 -15.48
CA ASP A 130 -8.32 -5.49 -16.32
C ASP A 130 -7.63 -5.35 -17.68
N ALA A 131 -7.67 -4.15 -18.29
CA ALA A 131 -6.96 -3.85 -19.52
C ALA A 131 -5.43 -3.95 -19.36
N SER A 132 -4.87 -3.50 -18.23
CA SER A 132 -3.45 -3.71 -17.91
C SER A 132 -3.12 -5.20 -17.84
N ILE A 133 -3.87 -5.98 -17.05
CA ILE A 133 -3.64 -7.41 -16.85
C ILE A 133 -3.73 -8.19 -18.16
N GLU A 134 -4.72 -7.88 -19.02
CA GLU A 134 -4.86 -8.50 -20.33
C GLU A 134 -3.64 -8.24 -21.24
N LYS A 135 -2.98 -7.09 -21.11
CA LYS A 135 -1.74 -6.79 -21.86
C LYS A 135 -0.50 -7.47 -21.31
N MET A 136 -0.52 -7.99 -20.09
CA MET A 136 0.66 -8.54 -19.41
C MET A 136 1.02 -9.96 -19.88
N HIS A 137 1.42 -10.08 -21.14
CA HIS A 137 2.11 -11.24 -21.68
C HIS A 137 3.63 -11.08 -21.60
N PRO A 138 4.40 -12.17 -21.42
CA PRO A 138 5.86 -12.12 -21.49
C PRO A 138 6.34 -11.38 -22.75
N GLY A 139 7.21 -10.39 -22.57
CA GLY A 139 7.76 -9.57 -23.66
C GLY A 139 6.93 -8.34 -24.04
N THR A 140 5.72 -8.14 -23.49
CA THR A 140 4.99 -6.88 -23.73
C THR A 140 5.75 -5.69 -23.13
N PRO A 141 6.02 -4.62 -23.89
CA PRO A 141 6.64 -3.41 -23.33
C PRO A 141 5.76 -2.74 -22.25
N TRP A 142 6.36 -2.27 -21.16
CA TRP A 142 5.59 -1.65 -20.07
C TRP A 142 4.75 -0.44 -20.51
N HIS A 143 5.23 0.34 -21.48
CA HIS A 143 4.47 1.49 -21.99
C HIS A 143 3.17 1.08 -22.71
N GLU A 144 3.08 -0.15 -23.24
CA GLU A 144 1.84 -0.65 -23.85
C GLU A 144 0.83 -1.06 -22.78
N VAL A 145 1.30 -1.64 -21.67
CA VAL A 145 0.47 -1.94 -20.48
C VAL A 145 -0.15 -0.65 -19.92
N GLY A 146 0.67 0.40 -19.78
CA GLY A 146 0.20 1.70 -19.31
C GLY A 146 -0.76 2.40 -20.27
N ALA A 147 -0.52 2.31 -21.58
CA ALA A 147 -1.43 2.87 -22.59
C ALA A 147 -2.80 2.17 -22.59
N ALA A 148 -2.85 0.85 -22.38
CA ALA A 148 -4.11 0.13 -22.26
C ALA A 148 -4.92 0.56 -21.02
N ALA A 149 -4.23 0.77 -19.89
CA ALA A 149 -4.86 1.28 -18.66
C ALA A 149 -5.43 2.69 -18.87
N GLU A 150 -4.66 3.57 -19.52
CA GLU A 150 -5.06 4.95 -19.78
C GLU A 150 -6.33 5.03 -20.63
N GLN A 151 -6.37 4.24 -21.71
CA GLN A 151 -7.47 4.28 -22.67
C GLN A 151 -8.82 4.01 -21.99
N ALA A 152 -8.89 3.00 -21.12
CA ALA A 152 -10.10 2.68 -20.36
C ALA A 152 -10.58 3.84 -19.45
N GLN A 153 -9.65 4.58 -18.86
CA GLN A 153 -9.97 5.71 -17.97
C GLN A 153 -10.45 6.92 -18.76
N ILE A 154 -9.76 7.27 -19.85
CA ILE A 154 -10.11 8.40 -20.70
C ILE A 154 -11.44 8.17 -21.41
N ASP A 155 -11.72 6.96 -21.89
CA ASP A 155 -13.00 6.63 -22.55
C ASP A 155 -14.19 6.77 -21.58
N ALA A 156 -13.95 6.53 -20.29
CA ALA A 156 -14.92 6.74 -19.22
C ALA A 156 -14.99 8.20 -18.71
N GLY A 157 -14.12 9.10 -19.21
CA GLY A 157 -14.11 10.51 -18.85
C GLY A 157 -13.30 10.88 -17.60
N PHE A 158 -12.38 10.03 -17.16
CA PHE A 158 -11.53 10.26 -15.98
C PHE A 158 -10.05 10.39 -16.36
N ALA A 159 -9.31 11.18 -15.59
CA ALA A 159 -7.87 11.32 -15.78
C ALA A 159 -7.12 10.19 -15.04
N PRO A 160 -6.15 9.51 -15.67
CA PRO A 160 -5.27 8.59 -14.96
C PRO A 160 -4.33 9.36 -14.03
N ILE A 161 -4.02 8.79 -12.87
CA ILE A 161 -2.91 9.25 -12.04
C ILE A 161 -1.59 8.78 -12.67
N SER A 162 -0.72 9.73 -13.00
CA SER A 162 0.51 9.48 -13.78
C SER A 162 1.78 9.36 -12.92
N ASN A 163 1.73 9.72 -11.65
CA ASN A 163 2.87 9.67 -10.72
C ASN A 163 2.69 8.68 -9.55
N LEU A 164 1.73 7.76 -9.68
CA LEU A 164 1.55 6.58 -8.84
C LEU A 164 1.36 5.36 -9.76
N CYS A 165 1.96 4.23 -9.44
CA CYS A 165 2.11 3.10 -10.35
C CYS A 165 2.14 1.79 -9.58
N GLY A 166 1.73 0.71 -10.24
CA GLY A 166 1.96 -0.64 -9.75
C GLY A 166 3.43 -0.99 -9.64
N HIS A 167 3.72 -2.14 -9.07
CA HIS A 167 5.08 -2.51 -8.75
C HIS A 167 5.32 -4.02 -8.73
N GLN A 168 6.57 -4.40 -8.97
CA GLN A 168 7.01 -5.78 -8.80
C GLN A 168 7.08 -6.15 -7.32
N LEU A 169 6.62 -7.37 -7.02
CA LEU A 169 6.69 -7.99 -5.70
C LEU A 169 7.82 -9.02 -5.66
N GLU A 170 8.55 -9.05 -4.55
CA GLU A 170 9.47 -10.12 -4.20
C GLU A 170 9.24 -10.57 -2.75
N THR A 171 9.85 -11.68 -2.35
CA THR A 171 9.69 -12.20 -0.99
C THR A 171 10.22 -11.18 0.03
N PHE A 172 9.36 -10.73 0.95
CA PHE A 172 9.62 -9.66 1.94
C PHE A 172 9.96 -8.29 1.33
N ASN A 173 9.63 -8.06 0.06
CA ASN A 173 9.90 -6.78 -0.60
C ASN A 173 8.68 -6.36 -1.42
N LEU A 174 7.94 -5.38 -0.89
CA LEU A 174 6.73 -4.85 -1.50
C LEU A 174 7.04 -4.08 -2.79
N HIS A 175 8.13 -3.31 -2.84
CA HIS A 175 8.49 -2.50 -4.01
C HIS A 175 9.83 -2.95 -4.58
N ALA A 176 9.82 -3.98 -5.43
CA ALA A 176 11.03 -4.67 -5.91
C ALA A 176 11.75 -4.01 -7.10
N GLY A 177 11.37 -2.78 -7.45
CA GLY A 177 12.15 -1.89 -8.34
C GLY A 177 11.63 -1.73 -9.76
N THR A 178 10.84 -2.67 -10.29
CA THR A 178 10.10 -2.46 -11.53
C THR A 178 8.73 -1.86 -11.21
N SER A 179 8.40 -0.75 -11.88
CA SER A 179 7.08 -0.10 -11.81
C SER A 179 6.21 -0.49 -13.00
N VAL A 180 4.93 -0.70 -12.75
CA VAL A 180 3.89 -1.00 -13.75
C VAL A 180 3.09 0.29 -14.00
N PRO A 181 3.24 0.94 -15.17
CA PRO A 181 2.55 2.19 -15.44
C PRO A 181 1.04 1.96 -15.66
N SER A 182 0.25 2.98 -15.29
CA SER A 182 -1.21 3.02 -15.49
C SER A 182 -1.64 4.21 -16.38
N PHE A 183 -0.69 4.76 -17.14
CA PHE A 183 -0.86 5.88 -18.05
C PHE A 183 0.03 5.68 -19.30
N ALA A 184 -0.24 6.39 -20.40
CA ALA A 184 0.55 6.30 -21.63
C ALA A 184 1.89 7.04 -21.49
N CYS A 185 2.84 6.40 -20.81
CA CYS A 185 4.15 7.00 -20.52
C CYS A 185 5.04 7.16 -21.78
N GLY A 186 4.74 6.45 -22.87
CA GLY A 186 5.48 6.45 -24.12
C GLY A 186 6.75 5.59 -24.10
N ALA A 187 7.15 5.08 -25.28
CA ALA A 187 8.25 4.13 -25.43
C ALA A 187 9.64 4.65 -25.02
N ASN A 188 9.83 5.97 -24.98
CA ASN A 188 11.11 6.60 -24.65
C ASN A 188 11.26 6.97 -23.16
N ASN A 189 10.23 6.71 -22.34
CA ASN A 189 10.26 7.03 -20.92
C ASN A 189 11.27 6.15 -20.17
N GLN A 190 12.26 6.78 -19.54
CA GLN A 190 13.36 6.07 -18.88
C GLN A 190 12.90 5.31 -17.63
N SER A 191 11.85 5.78 -16.96
CA SER A 191 11.33 5.19 -15.73
C SER A 191 10.57 3.88 -15.96
N PHE A 192 10.07 3.64 -17.18
CA PHE A 192 9.26 2.46 -17.55
C PHE A 192 9.90 1.68 -18.70
N LYS A 193 11.23 1.63 -18.72
CA LYS A 193 11.97 0.81 -19.69
C LYS A 193 11.82 -0.68 -19.39
N GLY A 194 11.77 -1.47 -20.45
CA GLY A 194 11.72 -2.92 -20.39
C GLY A 194 10.34 -3.46 -20.72
N GLU A 195 10.14 -4.72 -20.35
CA GLU A 195 9.00 -5.53 -20.74
C GLU A 195 8.52 -6.39 -19.57
N VAL A 196 7.30 -6.89 -19.68
CA VAL A 196 6.72 -7.85 -18.74
C VAL A 196 7.55 -9.13 -18.76
N THR A 197 8.09 -9.52 -17.60
CA THR A 197 8.98 -10.67 -17.48
C THR A 197 8.23 -11.91 -17.00
N GLN A 198 8.40 -13.03 -17.71
CA GLN A 198 7.84 -14.32 -17.29
C GLN A 198 8.30 -14.68 -15.86
N GLY A 199 7.39 -15.21 -15.05
CA GLY A 199 7.64 -15.56 -13.66
C GLY A 199 7.75 -14.36 -12.73
N GLY A 200 7.55 -13.13 -13.22
CA GLY A 200 7.41 -11.95 -12.35
C GLY A 200 6.09 -12.01 -11.55
N ILE A 201 6.09 -11.38 -10.38
CA ILE A 201 4.90 -11.12 -9.59
C ILE A 201 4.73 -9.60 -9.53
N PHE A 202 3.54 -9.09 -9.84
CA PHE A 202 3.28 -7.66 -9.90
C PHE A 202 1.97 -7.29 -9.23
N ALA A 203 1.98 -6.21 -8.46
CA ALA A 203 0.81 -5.42 -8.11
C ALA A 203 0.43 -4.54 -9.31
N VAL A 204 -0.83 -4.60 -9.73
CA VAL A 204 -1.40 -3.82 -10.84
C VAL A 204 -2.50 -2.94 -10.29
N GLU A 205 -2.19 -1.66 -10.06
CA GLU A 205 -3.00 -0.69 -9.30
C GLU A 205 -3.20 0.63 -10.06
N PRO A 206 -4.06 0.68 -11.09
CA PRO A 206 -4.47 1.95 -11.66
C PRO A 206 -5.29 2.78 -10.68
N PHE A 207 -5.02 4.09 -10.69
CA PHE A 207 -5.82 5.11 -10.02
C PHE A 207 -6.33 6.09 -11.07
N ASN A 208 -7.62 6.41 -10.98
CA ASN A 208 -8.21 7.51 -11.74
C ASN A 208 -8.67 8.63 -10.80
N THR A 209 -8.87 9.82 -11.36
CA THR A 209 -9.36 10.98 -10.62
C THR A 209 -10.43 11.74 -11.40
N THR A 210 -11.32 12.41 -10.65
CA THR A 210 -12.20 13.46 -11.20
C THR A 210 -11.47 14.80 -11.38
N GLY A 211 -10.23 14.91 -10.90
CA GLY A 211 -9.34 16.04 -11.15
C GLY A 211 -8.83 16.06 -12.59
N GLU A 212 -8.27 17.20 -12.99
CA GLU A 212 -7.76 17.40 -14.35
C GLU A 212 -6.26 17.11 -14.45
N GLN A 213 -5.50 17.27 -13.35
CA GLN A 213 -4.04 17.17 -13.38
C GLN A 213 -3.53 15.73 -13.46
N GLY A 214 -4.26 14.75 -12.92
CA GLY A 214 -3.79 13.36 -12.86
C GLY A 214 -2.51 13.20 -12.04
N LEU A 215 -2.37 13.99 -10.97
CA LEU A 215 -1.17 14.03 -10.12
C LEU A 215 -1.50 13.89 -8.64
N ILE A 216 -0.62 13.18 -7.96
CA ILE A 216 -0.62 13.02 -6.50
C ILE A 216 0.44 13.90 -5.86
N GLU A 217 0.13 14.47 -4.70
CA GLU A 217 1.09 15.14 -3.84
C GLU A 217 1.17 14.51 -2.46
N ASN A 218 2.30 14.73 -1.79
CA ASN A 218 2.44 14.39 -0.37
C ASN A 218 1.63 15.37 0.46
N VAL A 219 0.79 14.85 1.37
CA VAL A 219 0.13 15.70 2.35
C VAL A 219 1.16 16.28 3.31
N ALA A 220 1.08 17.58 3.59
CA ALA A 220 1.94 18.26 4.54
C ALA A 220 1.49 17.98 6.00
N PRO A 221 2.41 17.92 6.98
CA PRO A 221 3.86 18.08 6.85
C PRO A 221 4.55 16.83 6.28
N ARG A 222 5.84 16.93 5.95
CA ARG A 222 6.65 15.75 5.62
C ARG A 222 6.59 14.74 6.78
N ASN A 223 6.44 13.45 6.45
CA ASN A 223 6.05 12.38 7.38
C ASN A 223 4.60 12.51 7.88
N SER A 224 3.67 12.81 6.98
CA SER A 224 2.23 12.94 7.26
C SER A 224 1.52 11.62 7.53
N SER A 225 2.23 10.50 7.40
CA SER A 225 1.75 9.17 7.75
C SER A 225 2.76 8.47 8.65
N ASN A 226 2.25 7.48 9.37
CA ASN A 226 2.91 6.67 10.38
C ASN A 226 3.26 5.27 9.84
N ILE A 227 3.38 5.15 8.52
CA ILE A 227 3.82 3.94 7.83
C ILE A 227 5.32 4.08 7.49
N TRP A 228 6.11 3.12 7.95
CA TRP A 228 7.54 3.07 7.66
C TRP A 228 7.95 1.74 7.06
N ARG A 229 9.06 1.75 6.32
CA ARG A 229 9.80 0.53 5.96
C ARG A 229 11.25 0.62 6.38
N ILE A 230 11.88 -0.53 6.55
CA ILE A 230 13.33 -0.63 6.69
C ILE A 230 13.96 -0.62 5.31
N THR A 231 14.94 0.26 5.11
CA THR A 231 15.49 0.54 3.77
C THR A 231 16.49 -0.50 3.27
N GLY A 232 17.03 -1.36 4.16
CA GLY A 232 18.17 -2.24 3.85
C GLY A 232 19.52 -1.52 3.62
N ASN A 233 19.52 -0.19 3.50
CA ASN A 233 20.72 0.60 3.18
C ASN A 233 21.69 0.73 4.35
N VAL A 234 21.23 0.51 5.58
CA VAL A 234 22.01 0.70 6.81
C VAL A 234 21.91 -0.50 7.71
N SER A 235 23.03 -1.23 7.85
CA SER A 235 23.14 -2.29 8.85
C SER A 235 23.21 -1.72 10.27
N VAL A 236 22.43 -2.30 11.20
CA VAL A 236 22.45 -1.95 12.64
C VAL A 236 23.86 -2.05 13.21
N LYS A 237 24.65 -3.08 12.84
CA LYS A 237 26.04 -3.25 13.29
C LYS A 237 26.92 -2.08 12.87
N LYS A 238 26.80 -1.64 11.61
CA LYS A 238 27.56 -0.49 11.09
C LYS A 238 27.11 0.82 11.75
N ALA A 239 25.82 0.98 12.00
CA ALA A 239 25.28 2.16 12.69
C ALA A 239 25.80 2.26 14.13
N LEU A 240 25.82 1.15 14.86
CA LEU A 240 26.38 1.07 16.22
C LEU A 240 27.89 1.38 16.24
N ALA A 241 28.67 0.74 15.35
CA ALA A 241 30.11 0.95 15.27
C ALA A 241 30.52 2.38 14.91
N LYS A 242 29.67 3.10 14.15
CA LYS A 242 29.87 4.52 13.80
C LYS A 242 29.24 5.49 14.80
N ASN A 243 28.82 5.03 15.99
CA ASN A 243 28.13 5.83 17.01
C ASN A 243 26.86 6.55 16.47
N LYS A 244 26.26 6.03 15.40
CA LYS A 244 25.00 6.53 14.85
C LYS A 244 23.79 6.03 15.62
N LEU A 245 23.90 4.90 16.33
CA LEU A 245 22.87 4.39 17.22
C LEU A 245 23.47 4.07 18.59
N LYS A 246 22.71 4.32 19.66
CA LYS A 246 23.00 3.82 21.01
C LYS A 246 22.57 2.35 21.12
N PRO A 247 23.09 1.55 22.08
CA PRO A 247 22.76 0.13 22.22
C PRO A 247 21.26 -0.16 22.27
N LEU A 248 20.48 0.70 22.94
CA LEU A 248 19.04 0.54 23.05
C LEU A 248 18.31 0.80 21.72
N GLY A 249 18.71 1.86 20.99
CA GLY A 249 18.20 2.12 19.64
C GLY A 249 18.59 1.02 18.64
N ALA A 250 19.77 0.42 18.80
CA ALA A 250 20.19 -0.75 18.02
C ALA A 250 19.35 -1.99 18.34
N THR A 251 18.93 -2.17 19.60
CA THR A 251 18.03 -3.26 20.01
C THR A 251 16.66 -3.09 19.37
N MET A 252 16.10 -1.88 19.40
CA MET A 252 14.83 -1.59 18.73
C MET A 252 14.91 -1.76 17.22
N ALA A 253 15.98 -1.28 16.59
CA ALA A 253 16.20 -1.47 15.15
C ALA A 253 16.23 -2.96 14.76
N ARG A 254 16.84 -3.83 15.58
CA ARG A 254 16.81 -5.29 15.37
C ARG A 254 15.41 -5.87 15.52
N TYR A 255 14.64 -5.44 16.53
CA TYR A 255 13.26 -5.92 16.69
C TYR A 255 12.38 -5.56 15.50
N LEU A 256 12.55 -4.35 14.93
CA LEU A 256 11.84 -3.96 13.72
C LEU A 256 12.29 -4.82 12.53
N GLU A 257 13.60 -5.03 12.35
CA GLU A 257 14.17 -5.81 11.24
C GLU A 257 13.78 -7.30 11.30
N GLU A 258 13.80 -7.90 12.49
CA GLU A 258 13.39 -9.29 12.71
C GLU A 258 11.89 -9.50 12.51
N ARG A 259 11.06 -8.48 12.83
CA ARG A 259 9.61 -8.62 12.78
C ARG A 259 9.02 -8.27 11.42
N TYR A 260 9.53 -7.23 10.77
CA TYR A 260 8.96 -6.65 9.56
C TYR A 260 9.85 -6.84 8.33
N HIS A 261 11.11 -7.27 8.49
CA HIS A 261 12.05 -7.39 7.37
C HIS A 261 12.18 -6.06 6.60
N GLN A 262 11.77 -6.01 5.33
CA GLN A 262 11.68 -4.77 4.54
C GLN A 262 10.23 -4.41 4.18
N LEU A 263 9.25 -5.14 4.72
CA LEU A 263 7.84 -4.86 4.54
C LEU A 263 7.43 -3.61 5.34
N PRO A 264 6.49 -2.79 4.83
CA PRO A 264 5.98 -1.65 5.58
C PRO A 264 5.28 -2.07 6.88
N PHE A 265 5.32 -1.19 7.88
CA PHE A 265 4.64 -1.38 9.15
C PHE A 265 4.14 -0.06 9.73
N ALA A 266 3.06 -0.14 10.51
CA ALA A 266 2.46 1.02 11.16
C ALA A 266 3.04 1.25 12.56
N GLU A 267 2.94 2.49 13.03
CA GLU A 267 3.24 2.87 14.40
C GLU A 267 2.53 2.02 15.44
N ARG A 268 1.22 1.80 15.31
CA ARG A 268 0.45 1.01 16.27
C ARG A 268 0.92 -0.43 16.42
N TRP A 269 1.60 -0.99 15.42
CA TRP A 269 2.23 -2.31 15.54
C TRP A 269 3.58 -2.25 16.27
N ALA A 270 4.34 -1.19 16.04
CA ALA A 270 5.72 -1.08 16.47
C ALA A 270 5.86 -0.38 17.84
N PHE A 271 5.00 0.57 18.17
CA PHE A 271 4.99 1.30 19.43
C PHE A 271 4.91 0.36 20.65
N PRO A 272 4.04 -0.69 20.68
CA PRO A 272 4.00 -1.63 21.79
C PRO A 272 5.31 -2.39 22.04
N LEU A 273 6.23 -2.45 21.07
CA LEU A 273 7.53 -3.09 21.23
C LEU A 273 8.41 -2.37 22.28
N LEU A 274 8.13 -1.10 22.58
CA LEU A 274 8.83 -0.35 23.63
C LEU A 274 8.54 -0.86 25.05
N LYS A 275 7.42 -1.56 25.27
CA LYS A 275 7.05 -2.06 26.61
C LYS A 275 8.09 -3.02 27.19
N LYS A 276 8.74 -3.83 26.35
CA LYS A 276 9.76 -4.79 26.79
C LYS A 276 11.05 -4.13 27.30
N PRO A 277 11.68 -3.18 26.57
CA PRO A 277 12.84 -2.44 27.08
C PRO A 277 12.50 -1.40 28.15
N PHE A 278 11.24 -0.96 28.25
CA PHE A 278 10.79 0.10 29.15
C PHE A 278 9.53 -0.30 29.94
N PRO A 279 9.57 -1.35 30.78
CA PRO A 279 8.37 -1.92 31.39
C PRO A 279 7.69 -1.02 32.45
N ASN A 280 8.43 -0.04 32.99
CA ASN A 280 7.95 0.83 34.07
C ASN A 280 7.73 2.28 33.63
N GLU A 281 7.88 2.58 32.34
CA GLU A 281 7.66 3.93 31.80
C GLU A 281 6.16 4.15 31.57
N ASN A 282 5.70 5.37 31.83
CA ASN A 282 4.33 5.79 31.50
C ASN A 282 4.19 6.12 29.99
N GLU A 283 2.96 6.31 29.52
CA GLU A 283 2.69 6.52 28.09
C GLU A 283 3.35 7.79 27.52
N GLU A 284 3.34 8.90 28.25
CA GLU A 284 3.99 10.16 27.83
C GLU A 284 5.51 9.96 27.62
N SER A 285 6.15 9.24 28.55
CA SER A 285 7.57 8.90 28.47
C SER A 285 7.87 7.92 27.32
N LEU A 286 6.97 6.97 27.05
CA LEU A 286 7.07 6.06 25.92
C LEU A 286 6.92 6.81 24.59
N GLN A 287 5.98 7.75 24.48
CA GLN A 287 5.80 8.62 23.32
C GLN A 287 7.07 9.42 23.03
N SER A 288 7.60 10.12 24.04
CA SER A 288 8.83 10.91 23.86
C SER A 288 10.02 10.05 23.40
N LYS A 289 10.14 8.82 23.93
CA LYS A 289 11.17 7.86 23.51
C LYS A 289 10.96 7.35 22.10
N TRP A 290 9.71 7.09 21.72
CA TRP A 290 9.33 6.67 20.38
C TRP A 290 9.69 7.74 19.35
N ASP A 291 9.27 8.98 19.55
CA ASP A 291 9.54 10.11 18.66
C ASP A 291 11.05 10.34 18.46
N ALA A 292 11.81 10.25 19.56
CA ALA A 292 13.27 10.38 19.50
C ALA A 292 13.93 9.23 18.71
N LEU A 293 13.41 8.00 18.86
CA LEU A 293 13.90 6.82 18.16
C LEU A 293 13.59 6.88 16.67
N THR A 294 12.33 7.09 16.28
CA THR A 294 11.89 7.11 14.88
C THR A 294 12.59 8.23 14.12
N LYS A 295 12.63 9.45 14.68
CA LYS A 295 13.40 10.58 14.13
C LYS A 295 14.87 10.21 13.91
N LYS A 296 15.48 9.49 14.86
CA LYS A 296 16.88 9.05 14.71
C LYS A 296 17.05 8.03 13.59
N LEU A 297 16.17 7.04 13.51
CA LEU A 297 16.22 5.98 12.51
C LEU A 297 15.99 6.52 11.09
N ILE A 298 15.07 7.47 10.93
CA ILE A 298 14.85 8.19 9.66
C ILE A 298 16.10 9.01 9.28
N ASN A 299 16.67 9.78 10.22
CA ASN A 299 17.85 10.61 9.96
C ASN A 299 19.07 9.82 9.50
N ILE A 300 19.24 8.59 9.99
CA ILE A 300 20.33 7.71 9.56
C ILE A 300 19.99 6.91 8.30
N ARG A 301 18.80 7.09 7.71
CA ARG A 301 18.25 6.33 6.57
C ARG A 301 18.05 4.85 6.85
N PHE A 302 17.83 4.46 8.11
CA PHE A 302 17.44 3.09 8.48
C PHE A 302 15.95 2.87 8.19
N LEU A 303 15.12 3.86 8.55
CA LEU A 303 13.71 3.90 8.15
C LEU A 303 13.50 4.90 7.02
N GLU A 304 12.51 4.61 6.20
CA GLU A 304 11.90 5.51 5.23
C GLU A 304 10.40 5.59 5.53
N THR A 305 9.82 6.78 5.41
CA THR A 305 8.41 7.05 5.64
C THR A 305 7.65 7.03 4.32
N TYR A 306 6.53 6.32 4.28
CA TYR A 306 5.51 6.53 3.28
C TYR A 306 4.67 7.72 3.72
N ASN A 307 4.66 8.80 2.95
CA ASN A 307 3.79 9.95 3.25
C ASN A 307 2.36 9.63 2.83
N MET A 308 1.39 10.21 3.54
CA MET A 308 0.01 10.21 3.05
C MET A 308 -0.05 10.95 1.72
N LEU A 309 -0.81 10.39 0.79
CA LEU A 309 -0.90 10.86 -0.59
C LEU A 309 -2.31 11.38 -0.86
N ARG A 310 -2.44 12.47 -1.63
CA ARG A 310 -3.74 13.00 -2.09
C ARG A 310 -3.69 13.55 -3.51
N CYS A 311 -4.85 13.72 -4.14
CA CYS A 311 -4.97 14.40 -5.43
C CYS A 311 -4.48 15.85 -5.34
N ALA A 312 -3.58 16.25 -6.23
CA ALA A 312 -2.96 17.59 -6.20
C ALA A 312 -3.94 18.74 -6.43
N ASP A 313 -5.04 18.49 -7.15
CA ASP A 313 -6.11 19.44 -7.44
C ASP A 313 -7.41 19.15 -6.66
N GLY A 314 -7.37 18.22 -5.69
CA GLY A 314 -8.52 17.87 -4.84
C GLY A 314 -9.59 17.01 -5.54
N GLY A 315 -9.30 16.46 -6.72
CA GLY A 315 -10.15 15.47 -7.37
C GLY A 315 -10.37 14.21 -6.50
N LEU A 316 -11.54 13.59 -6.62
CA LEU A 316 -11.83 12.33 -5.94
C LEU A 316 -11.11 11.19 -6.65
N ILE A 317 -10.59 10.22 -5.89
CA ILE A 317 -9.76 9.14 -6.44
C ILE A 317 -10.43 7.78 -6.26
N SER A 318 -10.41 6.98 -7.34
CA SER A 318 -10.74 5.55 -7.33
C SER A 318 -9.52 4.70 -7.69
N GLN A 319 -9.35 3.60 -6.98
CA GLN A 319 -8.31 2.58 -7.14
C GLN A 319 -8.93 1.19 -7.20
N TYR A 320 -8.40 0.34 -8.07
CA TYR A 320 -8.60 -1.11 -8.00
C TYR A 320 -7.29 -1.80 -8.27
N GLU A 321 -7.05 -2.90 -7.55
CA GLU A 321 -5.77 -3.57 -7.63
C GLU A 321 -5.89 -5.08 -7.53
N HIS A 322 -5.01 -5.75 -8.27
CA HIS A 322 -4.74 -7.17 -8.14
C HIS A 322 -3.23 -7.45 -8.16
N THR A 323 -2.83 -8.46 -7.39
CA THR A 323 -1.56 -9.15 -7.62
C THR A 323 -1.70 -10.21 -8.71
N VAL A 324 -0.75 -10.23 -9.65
CA VAL A 324 -0.65 -11.20 -10.73
C VAL A 324 0.70 -11.89 -10.77
N TRP A 325 0.72 -13.16 -11.22
CA TRP A 325 1.91 -13.87 -11.65
C TRP A 325 1.96 -13.96 -13.17
N ILE A 326 3.12 -13.70 -13.78
CA ILE A 326 3.25 -13.80 -15.24
C ILE A 326 3.56 -15.24 -15.64
N ALA A 327 2.51 -15.99 -15.96
CA ALA A 327 2.63 -17.33 -16.52
C ALA A 327 3.15 -17.27 -17.97
N PRO A 328 3.60 -18.40 -18.57
CA PRO A 328 4.01 -18.43 -19.97
C PRO A 328 2.93 -17.95 -20.95
N GLY A 329 1.65 -18.13 -20.61
CA GLY A 329 0.50 -17.75 -21.43
C GLY A 329 -0.02 -16.33 -21.19
N GLY A 330 0.46 -15.60 -20.18
CA GLY A 330 -0.09 -14.33 -19.74
C GLY A 330 -0.23 -14.23 -18.21
N ALA A 331 -0.78 -13.14 -17.72
CA ALA A 331 -0.97 -12.93 -16.29
C ALA A 331 -2.04 -13.85 -15.68
N GLU A 332 -1.71 -14.51 -14.56
CA GLU A 332 -2.61 -15.22 -13.65
C GLU A 332 -2.89 -14.34 -12.42
N ILE A 333 -4.15 -14.03 -12.14
CA ILE A 333 -4.53 -13.27 -10.95
C ILE A 333 -4.43 -14.17 -9.72
N LEU A 334 -3.67 -13.73 -8.71
CA LEU A 334 -3.47 -14.48 -7.46
C LEU A 334 -4.43 -14.05 -6.35
N THR A 335 -4.96 -12.84 -6.43
CA THR A 335 -5.86 -12.23 -5.44
C THR A 335 -7.33 -12.50 -5.78
N ILE A 336 -7.65 -13.80 -5.84
CA ILE A 336 -8.99 -14.35 -6.06
C ILE A 336 -9.51 -15.02 -4.78
N GLU A 337 -10.82 -15.32 -4.71
CA GLU A 337 -11.42 -16.03 -3.57
C GLU A 337 -11.03 -17.51 -3.49
#